data_AF-A0A554GCJ3-F1
#
_entry.id   AF-A0A554GCJ3-F1
#
_cell.length_a   1.000
_cell.length_b   1.000
_cell.length_c   1.000
_cell.angle_alpha   90.00
_cell.angle_beta   90.00
_cell.angle_gamma   90.00
#
_symmetry.space_group_name_H-M   'P 1'
#
loop_
_entity.id
_entity.type
_entity.pdbx_description
1 polymer ?
#
loop_
_entity_poly.entity_id
_entity_poly.type
_entity_poly.pdbx_seq_one_letter_code
_entity_poly.pdbx_strand_id
1 'polypeptide(L)' 'MNLIEPVILTGAVVGGVMGAVWGFASGVGWAVGGLLAGVVLGALTGPLLLLLLAGVFSLVERGRRRAREAPPEKPR' A
#
# COMPACT_ATOMS: atom_id res chain seq x y z
N MET A 1 17.66 3.83 11.39
CA MET A 1 16.50 4.34 10.62
C MET A 1 15.54 3.18 10.43
N ASN A 2 14.29 3.34 10.86
CA ASN A 2 13.31 2.25 10.85
C ASN A 2 12.64 2.18 9.47
N LEU A 3 12.33 0.99 8.94
CA LEU A 3 11.83 0.82 7.55
C LEU A 3 10.49 1.53 7.29
N ILE A 4 9.77 1.86 8.36
CA ILE A 4 8.49 2.57 8.34
C ILE A 4 8.67 4.02 7.86
N GLU A 5 9.76 4.66 8.25
CA GLU A 5 10.03 6.08 7.99
C GLU A 5 10.18 6.41 6.49
N PRO A 6 10.99 5.69 5.69
CA PRO A 6 11.05 5.91 4.25
C PRO A 6 9.73 5.56 3.55
N VAL A 7 8.94 4.62 4.08
CA VAL A 7 7.65 4.24 3.51
C VAL A 7 6.62 5.35 3.68
N ILE A 8 6.55 5.94 4.87
CA ILE A 8 5.68 7.08 5.15
C ILE A 8 6.06 8.25 4.24
N LEU A 9 7.37 8.56 4.13
CA LEU A 9 7.86 9.63 3.26
C LEU A 9 7.53 9.37 1.78
N THR A 10 7.75 8.14 1.30
CA THR A 10 7.42 7.76 -0.09
C THR A 10 5.92 7.87 -0.34
N GLY A 11 5.10 7.36 0.58
CA GLY A 11 3.64 7.46 0.51
C GLY A 11 3.17 8.91 0.48
N ALA A 12 3.71 9.76 1.35
CA ALA A 12 3.42 11.18 1.41
C ALA A 12 3.76 11.91 0.10
N VAL A 13 4.94 11.64 -0.48
CA VAL A 13 5.37 12.25 -1.75
C VAL A 13 4.46 11.80 -2.90
N VAL A 14 4.22 10.50 -3.04
CA VAL A 14 3.39 9.96 -4.13
C VAL A 14 1.94 10.45 -3.99
N GLY A 15 1.38 10.38 -2.78
CA GLY A 15 0.03 10.84 -2.50
C GLY A 15 -0.13 12.34 -2.75
N GLY A 16 0.84 13.15 -2.31
CA GLY A 16 0.86 14.60 -2.52
C GLY A 16 0.91 14.97 -3.99
N VAL A 17 1.79 14.33 -4.77
CA VAL A 17 1.87 14.55 -6.23
C VAL A 17 0.56 14.18 -6.92
N MET A 18 0.00 13.00 -6.62
CA MET A 18 -1.26 12.57 -7.23
C MET A 18 -2.43 13.49 -6.85
N GLY A 19 -2.52 13.86 -5.57
CA GLY A 19 -3.55 14.78 -5.08
C GLY A 19 -3.44 16.17 -5.72
N ALA A 20 -2.22 16.70 -5.86
CA ALA A 20 -1.99 17.99 -6.51
C ALA A 20 -2.35 17.94 -8.00
N VAL A 21 -1.94 16.88 -8.72
CA VAL A 21 -2.25 16.71 -10.15
C VAL A 21 -3.76 16.62 -10.38
N TRP A 22 -4.48 15.84 -9.58
CA TRP A 22 -5.94 15.76 -9.68
C TRP A 22 -6.64 17.05 -9.28
N GLY A 23 -6.17 17.70 -8.21
CA GLY A 23 -6.71 18.98 -7.77
C GLY A 23 -6.49 20.09 -8.79
N PHE A 24 -5.36 20.08 -9.50
CA PHE A 24 -5.00 21.10 -10.49
C PHE A 24 -5.99 21.20 -11.64
N ALA A 25 -6.57 20.07 -12.07
CA ALA A 25 -7.61 20.07 -13.10
C ALA A 25 -8.84 20.93 -12.73
N SER A 26 -9.06 21.17 -11.44
CA SER A 26 -10.17 21.97 -10.91
C SER A 26 -9.74 23.40 -10.51
N GLY A 27 -8.47 23.76 -10.68
CA GLY A 27 -7.90 25.08 -10.37
C GLY A 27 -6.83 25.06 -9.27
N VAL A 28 -6.13 26.19 -9.09
CA VAL A 28 -4.95 26.30 -8.21
C VAL A 28 -5.29 26.02 -6.74
N GLY A 29 -6.42 26.53 -6.24
CA GLY A 29 -6.84 26.28 -4.85
C GLY A 29 -7.13 24.79 -4.58
N TRP A 30 -7.70 24.10 -5.57
CA TRP A 30 -7.93 22.66 -5.52
C TRP A 30 -6.63 21.86 -5.65
N ALA A 31 -5.64 22.35 -6.39
CA ALA A 31 -4.30 21.77 -6.45
C ALA A 31 -3.63 21.76 -5.07
N VAL A 32 -3.71 22.87 -4.33
CA VAL A 32 -3.16 22.98 -2.97
C VAL A 32 -3.92 22.09 -1.99
N GLY A 33 -5.25 22.09 -2.06
CA GLY A 33 -6.08 21.20 -1.23
C GLY A 33 -5.78 19.71 -1.51
N GLY A 34 -5.65 19.36 -2.78
CA GLY A 34 -5.28 18.02 -3.24
C GLY A 34 -3.88 17.62 -2.80
N LEU A 35 -2.89 18.52 -2.87
CA LEU A 35 -1.54 18.29 -2.35
C LEU A 35 -1.58 17.92 -0.86
N LEU A 36 -2.24 18.74 -0.05
CA LEU A 36 -2.29 18.53 1.40
C LEU A 36 -3.03 17.25 1.77
N ALA A 37 -4.21 17.02 1.18
CA ALA A 37 -4.98 15.80 1.40
C ALA A 37 -4.20 14.56 0.92
N GLY A 38 -3.56 14.66 -0.24
CA GLY A 38 -2.75 13.60 -0.81
C GLY A 38 -1.53 13.24 0.03
N VAL A 39 -0.82 14.23 0.59
CA VAL A 39 0.30 14.00 1.50
C VAL A 39 -0.15 13.24 2.75
N VAL A 40 -1.25 13.68 3.37
CA VAL A 40 -1.76 13.06 4.60
C VAL A 40 -2.28 11.65 4.33
N LEU A 41 -3.10 11.47 3.29
CA LEU A 41 -3.63 10.17 2.92
C LEU A 41 -2.52 9.21 2.48
N GLY A 42 -1.54 9.70 1.72
CA GLY A 42 -0.38 8.93 1.29
C GLY A 42 0.50 8.46 2.44
N ALA A 43 0.76 9.32 3.42
CA ALA A 43 1.50 8.98 4.64
C ALA A 43 0.80 7.89 5.46
N LEU A 44 -0.53 7.93 5.53
CA LEU A 44 -1.34 6.95 6.27
C LEU A 44 -1.49 5.63 5.51
N THR A 45 -1.72 5.69 4.21
CA THR A 45 -1.98 4.50 3.37
C THR A 45 -0.71 3.70 3.06
N GLY A 46 0.46 4.34 2.97
CA GLY A 46 1.74 3.65 2.74
C GLY A 46 2.03 2.48 3.70
N PRO A 47 2.09 2.70 5.03
CA PRO A 47 2.28 1.62 5.99
C PRO A 47 1.10 0.64 6.01
N LEU A 48 -0.13 1.11 5.78
CA LEU A 48 -1.32 0.26 5.71
C LEU A 48 -1.24 -0.74 4.54
N LEU A 49 -0.76 -0.27 3.38
CA LEU A 49 -0.58 -1.08 2.18
C LEU A 49 0.51 -2.14 2.40
N LEU A 50 1.60 -1.80 3.08
CA LEU A 50 2.61 -2.79 3.43
C LEU A 50 2.09 -3.85 4.40
N LEU A 51 1.30 -3.46 5.40
CA LEU A 51 0.67 -4.42 6.31
C LEU A 51 -0.29 -5.35 5.57
N LEU A 52 -1.09 -4.81 4.64
CA LEU A 52 -1.98 -5.60 3.80
C LEU A 52 -1.18 -6.58 2.94
N LEU A 53 -0.12 -6.10 2.27
CA LEU A 53 0.70 -6.93 1.39
C LEU A 53 1.41 -8.04 2.17
N ALA A 54 1.93 -7.73 3.37
CA ALA A 54 2.52 -8.72 4.27
C ALA A 54 1.48 -9.77 4.72
N GLY A 55 0.25 -9.35 4.99
CA GLY A 55 -0.87 -10.25 5.30
C GLY A 55 -1.20 -11.20 4.14
N VAL A 56 -1.33 -10.67 2.92
CA VAL A 56 -1.57 -11.46 1.71
C VAL A 56 -0.45 -12.46 1.48
N PHE A 57 0.81 -12.01 1.55
CA PHE A 57 1.98 -12.89 1.38
C PHE A 57 1.98 -14.02 2.41
N SER A 58 1.67 -13.71 3.66
CA SER A 58 1.58 -14.68 4.75
C SER A 58 0.48 -15.72 4.50
N LEU A 59 -0.68 -15.31 3.98
CA LEU A 59 -1.77 -16.21 3.65
C LEU A 59 -1.41 -17.14 2.49
N VAL A 60 -0.80 -16.60 1.43
CA VAL A 60 -0.34 -17.39 0.28
C VAL A 60 0.70 -18.41 0.72
N GLU A 61 1.67 -18.01 1.53
CA GLU A 61 2.72 -18.91 2.01
C GLU A 61 2.16 -20.01 2.93
N ARG A 62 1.21 -19.67 3.82
CA ARG A 62 0.50 -20.67 4.63
C ARG A 62 -0.28 -21.66 3.77
N GLY A 63 -0.96 -21.18 2.71
CA GLY A 63 -1.65 -22.03 1.74
C GLY A 63 -0.68 -22.98 1.02
N ARG A 64 0.47 -22.46 0.60
CA ARG A 64 1.52 -23.25 -0.07
C ARG A 64 2.10 -24.34 0.83
N ARG A 65 2.29 -24.05 2.12
CA ARG A 65 2.77 -25.05 3.11
C ARG A 65 1.75 -26.16 3.30
N ARG A 66 0.48 -25.82 3.50
CA ARG A 66 -0.61 -26.81 3.62
C ARG A 66 -0.73 -27.71 2.39
N ALA A 67 -0.56 -27.16 1.20
CA ALA A 67 -0.58 -27.94 -0.04
C ALA A 67 0.60 -28.92 -0.17
N ARG A 68 1.76 -28.61 0.42
CA ARG A 68 2.94 -29.50 0.45
C ARG A 68 2.85 -30.57 1.52
N GLU A 69 2.14 -30.29 2.61
CA GLU A 69 1.90 -31.24 3.70
C GLU A 69 0.71 -32.16 3.42
N ALA A 70 -0.09 -31.88 2.38
CA ALA A 70 -1.16 -32.76 1.94
C ALA A 70 -0.55 -34.07 1.40
N PRO A 71 -0.87 -35.24 1.99
CA PRO A 71 -0.39 -36.52 1.50
C PRO A 71 -0.89 -36.77 0.08
N PRO A 72 -0.10 -37.44 -0.78
CA PRO A 72 -0.53 -37.73 -2.15
C PRO A 72 -1.86 -38.48 -2.12
N GLU A 73 -2.86 -37.90 -2.75
CA GLU A 73 -4.16 -38.51 -2.95
C GLU A 73 -3.94 -39.87 -3.63
N LYS A 74 -4.23 -40.96 -2.90
CA LYS A 74 -4.04 -42.30 -3.43
C LYS A 74 -4.92 -42.47 -4.67
N PRO A 75 -4.36 -42.82 -5.84
CA PRO A 75 -5.18 -43.16 -6.99
C PRO A 75 -6.05 -44.36 -6.61
N ARG A 76 -7.37 -44.21 -6.82
CA ARG A 76 -8.35 -45.29 -6.65
C ARG A 76 -8.21 -46.33 -7.75
#